data_AF-A0A7W1FWC2-F1
#
_entry.id   AF-A0A7W1FWC2-F1
#
_cell.length_a   1.000
_cell.length_b   1.000
_cell.length_c   1.000
_cell.angle_alpha   90.00
_cell.angle_beta   90.00
_cell.angle_gamma   90.00
#
_symmetry.space_group_name_H-M   'P 1'
#
loop_
_entity.id
_entity.type
_entity.pdbx_description
1 polymer ?
#
loop_
_entity_poly.entity_id
_entity_poly.type
_entity_poly.pdbx_seq_one_letter_code
_entity_poly.pdbx_strand_id
1 'polypeptide(L)'
;MKKIKYILFFFAFVLTQMPVIAQISTEEQLAIQYYQNKEFDKALEYYEKLYNKKSTQEFYTPYLTCLLETKDYKKAEKIVKKQIKQNPQSPNFIVDLGMIYNRSEETDKAKAAWEQAIKTIKEEGQVFSVANAFLIIRQYDYAISTFLKGRKISENNYPFSFELADVYNAKGDKIGMINEYLDVLETNDSYIQSVQNALQPSFGNDSDSKQNEILKAELLKRIQRNPDKTILAELLIWMQIQQRDWEGAFIQAKALDKRKKEQGNRVIGLAQLFAQNEAYDIAIKAYQYVIAKGPEVYFYTTARMELLNVYYQKVVSKRNYTALDLVELEKNYTSTIEELGKSASTADLLKNLAHLQAFYLNKAKEAIALLEETIVLPQLSGPTLAECKLELGDVLLMTGDLWEASLRYSQVEKAFKHDVIGQEAKFRVARISYYNGNFKWAQAQLDVLKGATAKLIANDAMNLSLLISDALAIDTNTAPLELYALADLLEFKNNDDKAMMLLDSLDKTFPNHALADDVLYKKAEIVLKHAKYVEAAGFYEAILKEHGSDILADDALFKLADLNENQFKNLDKAKELYQQLLEKYPASLYVVEARKRFRKLRGDSIN
;
A
#
# COMPACT_ATOMS: atom_id res chain seq x y z
N MET A 1 -61.53 19.26 22.25
CA MET A 1 -61.40 19.00 20.78
C MET A 1 -61.46 20.28 19.92
N LYS A 2 -60.67 21.34 20.21
CA LYS A 2 -60.59 22.53 19.33
C LYS A 2 -59.15 23.05 19.05
N LYS A 3 -58.11 22.37 19.56
CA LYS A 3 -56.69 22.75 19.32
C LYS A 3 -55.91 21.83 18.37
N ILE A 4 -56.51 20.75 17.88
CA ILE A 4 -55.85 19.80 16.94
C ILE A 4 -56.06 20.20 15.46
N LYS A 5 -56.96 21.14 15.16
CA LYS A 5 -57.22 21.58 13.77
C LYS A 5 -56.25 22.61 13.21
N TYR A 6 -55.45 23.28 14.06
CA TYR A 6 -54.53 24.34 13.60
C TYR A 6 -53.09 23.85 13.34
N ILE A 7 -52.69 22.70 13.89
CA ILE A 7 -51.36 22.11 13.62
C ILE A 7 -51.35 21.39 12.25
N LEU A 8 -52.49 20.86 11.81
CA LEU A 8 -52.65 20.29 10.47
C LEU A 8 -52.66 21.34 9.34
N PHE A 9 -52.94 22.61 9.65
CA PHE A 9 -52.95 23.67 8.64
C PHE A 9 -51.56 24.32 8.43
N PHE A 10 -50.64 24.18 9.39
CA PHE A 10 -49.28 24.70 9.26
C PHE A 10 -48.32 23.68 8.59
N PHE A 11 -48.62 22.38 8.67
CA PHE A 11 -47.86 21.34 7.96
C PHE A 11 -48.20 21.22 6.47
N ALA A 12 -49.29 21.85 6.01
CA ALA A 12 -49.68 21.89 4.61
C ALA A 12 -48.99 23.01 3.80
N PHE A 13 -48.33 23.97 4.45
CA PHE A 13 -47.74 25.14 3.79
C PHE A 13 -46.21 25.04 3.57
N VAL A 14 -45.57 23.96 4.02
CA VAL A 14 -44.11 23.74 3.87
C VAL A 14 -43.78 22.72 2.77
N LEU A 15 -44.78 22.12 2.12
CA LEU A 15 -44.59 21.14 1.03
C LEU A 15 -44.59 21.75 -0.39
N THR A 16 -44.58 23.08 -0.53
CA THR A 16 -44.66 23.76 -1.85
C THR A 16 -43.37 24.45 -2.29
N GLN A 17 -42.20 23.97 -1.83
CA GLN A 17 -40.91 24.34 -2.41
C GLN A 17 -40.11 23.12 -2.85
N MET A 18 -40.76 22.14 -3.48
CA MET A 18 -40.03 21.25 -4.38
C MET A 18 -39.68 22.04 -5.65
N PRO A 19 -38.40 22.07 -6.09
CA PRO A 19 -38.07 22.63 -7.38
C PRO A 19 -38.90 21.90 -8.43
N VAL A 20 -39.60 22.66 -9.27
CA VAL A 20 -40.33 22.15 -10.42
C VAL A 20 -39.31 21.41 -11.30
N ILE A 21 -39.25 20.10 -11.19
CA ILE A 21 -38.62 19.25 -12.22
C ILE A 21 -39.53 19.41 -13.43
N ALA A 22 -39.02 20.08 -14.47
CA ALA A 22 -39.74 20.23 -15.72
C ALA A 22 -40.19 18.83 -16.21
N GLN A 23 -41.49 18.69 -16.50
CA GLN A 23 -42.06 17.47 -17.06
C GLN A 23 -41.44 17.24 -18.45
N ILE A 24 -40.60 16.21 -18.58
CA ILE A 24 -40.06 15.77 -19.88
C ILE A 24 -41.26 15.44 -20.77
N SER A 25 -41.41 16.13 -21.90
CA SER A 25 -42.56 15.90 -22.79
C SER A 25 -42.46 14.53 -23.46
N THR A 26 -43.59 13.91 -23.81
CA THR A 26 -43.65 12.65 -24.56
C THR A 26 -42.81 12.68 -25.85
N GLU A 27 -42.77 13.81 -26.55
CA GLU A 27 -41.93 14.01 -27.74
C GLU A 27 -40.43 13.97 -27.44
N GLU A 28 -40.03 14.44 -26.26
CA GLU A 28 -38.63 14.51 -25.83
C GLU A 28 -38.13 13.13 -25.36
N GLN A 29 -38.97 12.37 -24.66
CA GLN A 29 -38.69 10.97 -24.32
C GLN A 29 -38.50 10.11 -25.57
N LEU A 30 -39.38 10.27 -26.57
CA LEU A 30 -39.25 9.56 -27.84
C LEU A 30 -37.99 9.96 -28.61
N ALA A 31 -37.64 11.25 -28.64
CA ALA A 31 -36.41 11.72 -29.29
C ALA A 31 -35.17 11.07 -28.66
N ILE A 32 -35.10 11.05 -27.32
CA ILE A 32 -33.99 10.44 -26.57
C ILE A 32 -33.93 8.93 -26.82
N GLN A 33 -35.08 8.24 -26.83
CA GLN A 33 -35.14 6.80 -27.08
C GLN A 33 -34.61 6.46 -28.48
N TYR A 34 -35.08 7.15 -29.52
CA TYR A 34 -34.60 6.91 -30.89
C TYR A 34 -33.11 7.25 -31.04
N TYR A 35 -32.63 8.30 -30.38
CA TYR A 35 -31.21 8.66 -30.36
C TYR A 35 -30.33 7.58 -29.73
N GLN A 36 -30.74 7.07 -28.56
CA GLN A 36 -30.01 6.01 -27.85
C GLN A 36 -29.99 4.70 -28.65
N ASN A 37 -31.06 4.42 -29.39
CA ASN A 37 -31.14 3.27 -30.31
C ASN A 37 -30.36 3.48 -31.62
N LYS A 38 -29.71 4.64 -31.84
CA LYS A 38 -29.05 5.03 -33.09
C LYS A 38 -29.99 5.11 -34.30
N GLU A 39 -31.29 5.25 -34.07
CA GLU A 39 -32.32 5.46 -35.10
C GLU A 39 -32.38 6.95 -35.47
N PHE A 40 -31.27 7.48 -36.02
CA PHE A 40 -31.08 8.92 -36.23
C PHE A 40 -32.10 9.55 -37.19
N ASP A 41 -32.57 8.82 -38.20
CA ASP A 41 -33.62 9.28 -39.13
C ASP A 41 -34.94 9.58 -38.41
N LYS A 42 -35.34 8.71 -37.47
CA LYS A 42 -36.57 8.92 -36.68
C LYS A 42 -36.37 10.00 -35.63
N ALA A 43 -35.22 10.01 -34.97
CA ALA A 43 -34.87 11.02 -33.97
C ALA A 43 -34.83 12.43 -34.56
N LEU A 44 -34.41 12.57 -35.83
CA LEU A 44 -34.26 13.85 -36.53
C LEU A 44 -35.57 14.66 -36.54
N GLU A 45 -36.71 14.03 -36.83
CA GLU A 45 -38.00 14.73 -36.91
C GLU A 45 -38.42 15.31 -35.55
N TYR A 46 -38.17 14.58 -34.47
CA TYR A 46 -38.47 15.05 -33.12
C TYR A 46 -37.51 16.15 -32.68
N TYR A 47 -36.19 15.98 -32.90
CA TYR A 47 -35.21 16.99 -32.52
C TYR A 47 -35.33 18.29 -33.33
N GLU A 48 -35.74 18.23 -34.61
CA GLU A 48 -36.03 19.44 -35.39
C GLU A 48 -37.19 20.25 -34.77
N LYS A 49 -38.26 19.57 -34.31
CA LYS A 49 -39.38 20.23 -33.64
C LYS A 49 -38.97 20.79 -32.28
N LEU A 50 -38.24 20.03 -31.47
CA LEU A 50 -37.79 20.43 -30.13
C LEU A 50 -36.83 21.61 -30.18
N TYR A 51 -35.88 21.61 -31.11
CA TYR A 51 -34.91 22.69 -31.33
C TYR A 51 -35.57 24.03 -31.69
N ASN A 52 -36.66 23.97 -32.48
CA ASN A 52 -37.38 25.16 -32.93
C ASN A 52 -38.42 25.69 -31.93
N LYS A 53 -38.97 24.84 -31.03
CA LYS A 53 -40.08 25.21 -30.14
C LYS A 53 -39.69 25.50 -28.69
N LYS A 54 -38.76 24.73 -28.09
CA LYS A 54 -38.53 24.72 -26.64
C LYS A 54 -37.24 25.41 -26.21
N SER A 55 -36.09 24.91 -26.67
CA SER A 55 -34.78 25.40 -26.23
C SER A 55 -33.72 25.10 -27.29
N THR A 56 -33.25 26.15 -27.95
CA THR A 56 -32.27 26.02 -29.03
C THR A 56 -30.92 25.52 -28.52
N GLN A 57 -30.53 25.86 -27.29
CA GLN A 57 -29.23 25.46 -26.70
C GLN A 57 -29.24 23.99 -26.25
N GLU A 58 -30.32 23.54 -25.61
CA GLU A 58 -30.43 22.20 -25.03
C GLU A 58 -30.45 21.10 -26.09
N PHE A 59 -31.18 21.33 -27.19
CA PHE A 59 -31.36 20.34 -28.25
C PHE A 59 -30.39 20.52 -29.41
N TYR A 60 -29.43 21.46 -29.33
CA TYR A 60 -28.48 21.71 -30.41
C TYR A 60 -27.62 20.47 -30.73
N THR A 61 -26.92 19.92 -29.74
CA THR A 61 -25.97 18.82 -29.97
C THR A 61 -26.66 17.55 -30.48
N PRO A 62 -27.77 17.06 -29.89
CA PRO A 62 -28.46 15.89 -30.41
C PRO A 62 -28.99 16.11 -31.83
N TYR A 63 -29.53 17.31 -32.11
CA TYR A 63 -30.04 17.62 -33.45
C TYR A 63 -28.92 17.68 -34.49
N LEU A 64 -27.79 18.31 -34.17
CA LEU A 64 -26.62 18.36 -35.04
C LEU A 64 -26.08 16.96 -35.33
N THR A 65 -25.97 16.09 -34.31
CA THR A 65 -25.54 14.70 -34.50
C THR A 65 -26.48 13.96 -35.44
N CYS A 66 -27.81 14.06 -35.23
CA CYS A 66 -28.77 13.44 -36.13
C CYS A 66 -28.58 13.91 -37.58
N LEU A 67 -28.40 15.22 -37.81
CA LEU A 67 -28.17 15.76 -39.17
C LEU A 67 -26.87 15.24 -39.80
N LEU A 68 -25.81 15.05 -39.00
CA LEU A 68 -24.53 14.53 -39.48
C LEU A 68 -24.62 13.05 -39.85
N GLU A 69 -25.29 12.25 -39.02
CA GLU A 69 -25.45 10.80 -39.24
C GLU A 69 -26.40 10.50 -40.42
N THR A 70 -27.44 11.31 -40.60
CA THR A 70 -28.34 11.24 -41.77
C THR A 70 -27.78 11.95 -43.01
N LYS A 71 -26.58 12.54 -42.91
CA LYS A 71 -25.85 13.24 -43.99
C LYS A 71 -26.56 14.47 -44.56
N ASP A 72 -27.48 15.09 -43.83
CA ASP A 72 -28.09 16.38 -44.21
C ASP A 72 -27.15 17.56 -43.85
N TYR A 73 -25.99 17.61 -44.51
CA TYR A 73 -24.95 18.60 -44.25
C TYR A 73 -25.42 20.04 -44.53
N LYS A 74 -26.35 20.24 -45.46
CA LYS A 74 -26.89 21.57 -45.78
C LYS A 74 -27.71 22.14 -44.63
N LYS A 75 -28.60 21.34 -44.02
CA LYS A 75 -29.33 21.77 -42.83
C LYS A 75 -28.37 21.92 -41.63
N ALA A 76 -27.42 21.01 -41.46
CA ALA A 76 -26.39 21.12 -40.41
C ALA A 76 -25.65 22.46 -40.50
N GLU A 77 -25.12 22.81 -41.67
CA GLU A 77 -24.42 24.07 -41.90
C GLU A 77 -25.29 25.28 -41.57
N LYS A 78 -26.58 25.25 -41.96
CA LYS A 78 -27.52 26.33 -41.70
C LYS A 78 -27.75 26.55 -40.20
N ILE A 79 -27.92 25.47 -39.43
CA ILE A 79 -28.15 25.59 -37.98
C ILE A 79 -26.88 26.06 -37.25
N VAL A 80 -25.71 25.58 -37.64
CA VAL A 80 -24.44 25.99 -37.02
C VAL A 80 -24.12 27.45 -37.35
N LYS A 81 -24.31 27.89 -38.60
CA LYS A 81 -24.19 29.31 -38.96
C LYS A 81 -25.15 30.21 -38.17
N LYS A 82 -26.34 29.72 -37.85
CA LYS A 82 -27.27 30.44 -36.96
C LYS A 82 -26.70 30.55 -35.54
N GLN A 83 -26.13 29.47 -35.00
CA GLN A 83 -25.49 29.49 -33.67
C GLN A 83 -24.30 30.44 -33.60
N ILE A 84 -23.42 30.43 -34.61
CA ILE A 84 -22.27 31.35 -34.67
C ILE A 84 -22.74 32.82 -34.64
N LYS A 85 -23.83 33.15 -35.34
CA LYS A 85 -24.40 34.50 -35.35
C LYS A 85 -25.04 34.88 -34.02
N GLN A 86 -25.70 33.94 -33.35
CA GLN A 86 -26.38 34.17 -32.08
C GLN A 86 -25.42 34.22 -30.90
N ASN A 87 -24.29 33.50 -30.99
CA ASN A 87 -23.29 33.39 -29.95
C ASN A 87 -21.88 33.75 -30.47
N PRO A 88 -21.60 35.03 -30.83
CA PRO A 88 -20.31 35.42 -31.37
C PRO A 88 -19.13 35.22 -30.41
N GLN A 89 -19.40 35.08 -29.11
CA GLN A 89 -18.40 34.84 -28.06
C GLN A 89 -18.08 33.36 -27.83
N SER A 90 -18.65 32.46 -28.64
CA SER A 90 -18.52 31.01 -28.50
C SER A 90 -17.86 30.41 -29.76
N PRO A 91 -16.52 30.48 -29.89
CA PRO A 91 -15.83 30.02 -31.11
C PRO A 91 -15.92 28.51 -31.33
N ASN A 92 -16.36 27.73 -30.33
CA ASN A 92 -16.58 26.30 -30.44
C ASN A 92 -17.62 25.95 -31.52
N PHE A 93 -18.62 26.80 -31.79
CA PHE A 93 -19.54 26.57 -32.90
C PHE A 93 -18.87 26.69 -34.29
N ILE A 94 -17.75 27.40 -34.39
CA ILE A 94 -16.94 27.45 -35.61
C ILE A 94 -16.22 26.11 -35.80
N VAL A 95 -15.87 25.41 -34.71
CA VAL A 95 -15.34 24.04 -34.76
C VAL A 95 -16.36 23.07 -35.35
N ASP A 96 -17.62 23.18 -34.92
CA ASP A 96 -18.73 22.37 -35.46
C ASP A 96 -18.93 22.61 -36.96
N LEU A 97 -18.76 23.86 -37.43
CA LEU A 97 -18.83 24.18 -38.85
C LEU A 97 -17.71 23.49 -39.64
N GLY A 98 -16.48 23.50 -39.11
CA GLY A 98 -15.37 22.78 -39.72
C GLY A 98 -15.57 21.26 -39.69
N MET A 99 -16.18 20.71 -38.63
CA MET A 99 -16.56 19.29 -38.59
C MET A 99 -17.55 18.94 -39.70
N ILE A 100 -18.57 19.78 -39.93
CA ILE A 100 -19.54 19.57 -41.03
C ILE A 100 -18.83 19.55 -42.38
N TYR A 101 -17.96 20.55 -42.65
CA TYR A 101 -17.20 20.59 -43.90
C TYR A 101 -16.28 19.38 -44.06
N ASN A 102 -15.68 18.90 -42.98
CA ASN A 102 -14.83 17.71 -43.04
C ASN A 102 -15.66 16.44 -43.37
N ARG A 103 -16.89 16.35 -42.82
CA ARG A 103 -17.82 15.25 -43.10
C ARG A 103 -18.43 15.33 -44.51
N SER A 104 -18.53 16.52 -45.09
CA SER A 104 -18.95 16.73 -46.49
C SER A 104 -17.82 16.64 -47.51
N GLU A 105 -16.64 16.15 -47.09
CA GLU A 105 -15.41 16.01 -47.91
C GLU A 105 -14.80 17.35 -48.38
N GLU A 106 -15.24 18.48 -47.82
CA GLU A 106 -14.72 19.82 -48.09
C GLU A 106 -13.56 20.18 -47.14
N THR A 107 -12.50 19.39 -47.20
CA THR A 107 -11.38 19.43 -46.24
C THR A 107 -10.69 20.80 -46.13
N ASP A 108 -10.52 21.54 -47.23
CA ASP A 108 -9.92 22.88 -47.18
C ASP A 108 -10.79 23.89 -46.41
N LYS A 109 -12.12 23.81 -46.58
CA LYS A 109 -13.06 24.65 -45.82
C LYS A 109 -13.08 24.25 -44.34
N ALA A 110 -12.92 22.96 -44.04
CA ALA A 110 -12.83 22.48 -42.67
C ALA A 110 -11.61 23.08 -41.95
N LYS A 111 -10.42 22.99 -42.56
CA LYS A 111 -9.19 23.57 -42.00
C LYS A 111 -9.32 25.08 -41.79
N ALA A 112 -9.84 25.80 -42.78
CA ALA A 112 -10.04 27.25 -42.68
C ALA A 112 -11.00 27.62 -41.54
N ALA A 113 -12.08 26.86 -41.35
CA ALA A 113 -13.01 27.07 -40.23
C ALA A 113 -12.33 26.80 -38.88
N TRP A 114 -11.57 25.71 -38.74
CA TRP A 114 -10.87 25.36 -37.51
C TRP A 114 -9.78 26.37 -37.13
N GLU A 115 -8.98 26.82 -38.10
CA GLU A 115 -8.01 27.89 -37.88
C GLU A 115 -8.69 29.21 -37.48
N GLN A 116 -9.82 29.53 -38.10
CA GLN A 116 -10.62 30.69 -37.74
C GLN A 116 -11.19 30.58 -36.32
N ALA A 117 -11.62 29.38 -35.90
CA ALA A 117 -12.10 29.14 -34.54
C ALA A 117 -11.02 29.50 -33.51
N ILE A 118 -9.79 29.00 -33.71
CA ILE A 118 -8.63 29.28 -32.85
C ILE A 118 -8.26 30.77 -32.86
N LYS A 119 -8.29 31.41 -34.05
CA LYS A 119 -7.98 32.84 -34.19
C LYS A 119 -8.99 33.75 -33.50
N THR A 120 -10.24 33.29 -33.35
CA THR A 120 -11.33 34.06 -32.74
C THR A 120 -11.27 34.06 -31.22
N ILE A 121 -10.46 33.18 -30.60
CA ILE A 121 -10.24 33.14 -29.15
C ILE A 121 -9.58 34.44 -28.68
N LYS A 122 -10.26 35.12 -27.77
CA LYS A 122 -9.81 36.38 -27.15
C LYS A 122 -9.64 36.28 -25.64
N GLU A 123 -10.37 35.37 -25.00
CA GLU A 123 -10.41 35.24 -23.54
C GLU A 123 -10.09 33.82 -23.10
N GLU A 124 -9.55 33.68 -21.89
CA GLU A 124 -9.17 32.38 -21.31
C GLU A 124 -10.36 31.41 -21.23
N GLY A 125 -11.55 31.91 -20.86
CA GLY A 125 -12.77 31.10 -20.75
C GLY A 125 -13.22 30.45 -22.07
N GLN A 126 -12.73 30.92 -23.22
CA GLN A 126 -13.03 30.36 -24.54
C GLN A 126 -12.10 29.19 -24.91
N VAL A 127 -10.93 29.08 -24.27
CA VAL A 127 -9.90 28.09 -24.63
C VAL A 127 -10.43 26.67 -24.40
N PHE A 128 -10.99 26.41 -23.22
CA PHE A 128 -11.51 25.09 -22.86
C PHE A 128 -12.67 24.65 -23.75
N SER A 129 -13.60 25.55 -24.07
CA SER A 129 -14.77 25.19 -24.90
C SER A 129 -14.35 24.83 -26.33
N VAL A 130 -13.40 25.57 -26.91
CA VAL A 130 -12.87 25.29 -28.26
C VAL A 130 -12.01 24.02 -28.26
N ALA A 131 -11.13 23.85 -27.27
CA ALA A 131 -10.28 22.67 -27.20
C ALA A 131 -11.08 21.38 -26.98
N ASN A 132 -12.10 21.42 -26.09
CA ASN A 132 -13.00 20.29 -25.88
C ASN A 132 -13.79 19.94 -27.15
N ALA A 133 -14.23 20.94 -27.91
CA ALA A 133 -14.87 20.69 -29.20
C ALA A 133 -13.94 19.94 -30.16
N PHE A 134 -12.67 20.33 -30.24
CA PHE A 134 -11.66 19.61 -31.03
C PHE A 134 -11.38 18.18 -30.52
N LEU A 135 -11.36 17.98 -29.20
CA LEU A 135 -11.14 16.65 -28.60
C LEU A 135 -12.27 15.67 -28.91
N ILE A 136 -13.53 16.14 -28.85
CA ILE A 136 -14.71 15.32 -29.20
C ILE A 136 -14.61 14.81 -30.63
N ILE A 137 -14.15 15.64 -31.57
CA ILE A 137 -13.98 15.27 -32.97
C ILE A 137 -12.60 14.64 -33.28
N ARG A 138 -11.80 14.36 -32.25
CA ARG A 138 -10.46 13.75 -32.31
C ARG A 138 -9.45 14.52 -33.18
N GLN A 139 -9.61 15.83 -33.27
CA GLN A 139 -8.69 16.72 -33.98
C GLN A 139 -7.62 17.24 -33.02
N TYR A 140 -6.74 16.34 -32.59
CA TYR A 140 -5.78 16.59 -31.50
C TYR A 140 -4.80 17.75 -31.79
N ASP A 141 -4.32 17.90 -33.03
CA ASP A 141 -3.40 18.99 -33.39
C ASP A 141 -4.03 20.38 -33.23
N TYR A 142 -5.33 20.48 -33.52
CA TYR A 142 -6.08 21.72 -33.33
C TYR A 142 -6.42 21.97 -31.85
N ALA A 143 -6.67 20.91 -31.07
CA ALA A 143 -6.81 21.02 -29.61
C ALA A 143 -5.49 21.52 -28.98
N ILE A 144 -4.33 20.97 -29.37
CA ILE A 144 -3.00 21.43 -28.95
C ILE A 144 -2.81 22.90 -29.32
N SER A 145 -3.07 23.26 -30.58
CA SER A 145 -2.95 24.65 -31.06
C SER A 145 -3.86 25.61 -30.28
N THR A 146 -5.04 25.16 -29.86
CA THR A 146 -5.98 25.92 -29.04
C THR A 146 -5.41 26.20 -27.65
N PHE A 147 -4.91 25.19 -26.94
CA PHE A 147 -4.30 25.40 -25.63
C PHE A 147 -3.01 26.22 -25.69
N LEU A 148 -2.18 26.04 -26.73
CA LEU A 148 -0.99 26.88 -26.96
C LEU A 148 -1.37 28.35 -27.23
N LYS A 149 -2.50 28.59 -27.91
CA LYS A 149 -3.05 29.95 -28.05
C LYS A 149 -3.54 30.49 -26.71
N GLY A 150 -4.20 29.66 -25.90
CA GLY A 150 -4.62 29.98 -24.53
C GLY A 150 -3.45 30.39 -23.65
N ARG A 151 -2.38 29.59 -23.62
CA ARG A 151 -1.13 29.88 -22.89
C ARG A 151 -0.57 31.28 -23.20
N LYS A 152 -0.65 31.70 -24.48
CA LYS A 152 -0.23 33.05 -24.90
C LYS A 152 -1.18 34.16 -24.43
N ILE A 153 -2.48 33.89 -24.36
CA ILE A 153 -3.50 34.85 -23.90
C ILE A 153 -3.39 35.06 -22.39
N SER A 154 -3.15 33.99 -21.64
CA SER A 154 -3.05 34.03 -20.17
C SER A 154 -1.72 34.62 -19.66
N GLU A 155 -0.83 35.11 -20.53
CA GLU A 155 0.47 35.72 -20.17
C GLU A 155 1.30 34.92 -19.12
N ASN A 156 1.21 33.58 -19.18
CA ASN A 156 1.80 32.63 -18.22
C ASN A 156 1.14 32.51 -16.83
N ASN A 157 0.00 33.15 -16.56
CA ASN A 157 -0.77 32.87 -15.33
C ASN A 157 -1.32 31.44 -15.30
N TYR A 158 -1.72 30.92 -16.46
CA TYR A 158 -2.21 29.56 -16.61
C TYR A 158 -1.50 28.87 -17.78
N PRO A 159 -0.59 27.91 -17.53
CA PRO A 159 0.24 27.33 -18.57
C PRO A 159 -0.48 26.26 -19.40
N PHE A 160 -1.67 25.80 -19.01
CA PHE A 160 -2.40 24.70 -19.66
C PHE A 160 -1.60 23.39 -19.80
N SER A 161 -0.58 23.17 -18.97
CA SER A 161 0.37 22.05 -19.13
C SER A 161 -0.31 20.69 -18.94
N PHE A 162 -1.24 20.57 -17.98
CA PHE A 162 -1.96 19.31 -17.76
C PHE A 162 -2.92 19.00 -18.90
N GLU A 163 -3.65 20.01 -19.40
CA GLU A 163 -4.54 19.88 -20.54
C GLU A 163 -3.78 19.48 -21.81
N LEU A 164 -2.64 20.13 -22.08
CA LEU A 164 -1.79 19.78 -23.20
C LEU A 164 -1.24 18.37 -23.06
N ALA A 165 -0.80 17.98 -21.85
CA ALA A 165 -0.33 16.64 -21.58
C ALA A 165 -1.41 15.58 -21.85
N ASP A 166 -2.65 15.83 -21.43
CA ASP A 166 -3.80 14.94 -21.69
C ASP A 166 -4.08 14.81 -23.19
N VAL A 167 -4.00 15.92 -23.94
CA VAL A 167 -4.20 15.89 -25.40
C VAL A 167 -3.08 15.14 -26.11
N TYR A 168 -1.83 15.37 -25.71
CA TYR A 168 -0.68 14.62 -26.23
C TYR A 168 -0.79 13.13 -25.92
N ASN A 169 -1.23 12.79 -24.71
CA ASN A 169 -1.50 11.41 -24.32
C ASN A 169 -2.58 10.76 -25.19
N ALA A 170 -3.70 11.45 -25.42
CA ALA A 170 -4.78 10.99 -26.29
C ALA A 170 -4.36 10.83 -27.76
N LYS A 171 -3.42 11.67 -28.23
CA LYS A 171 -2.79 11.57 -29.55
C LYS A 171 -1.79 10.40 -29.64
N GLY A 172 -1.33 9.86 -28.51
CA GLY A 172 -0.26 8.86 -28.43
C GLY A 172 1.15 9.44 -28.41
N ASP A 173 1.28 10.77 -28.32
CA ASP A 173 2.56 11.47 -28.22
C ASP A 173 3.03 11.54 -26.76
N LYS A 174 3.70 10.47 -26.31
CA LYS A 174 4.19 10.38 -24.93
C LYS A 174 5.29 11.40 -24.63
N ILE A 175 6.11 11.75 -25.61
CA ILE A 175 7.21 12.70 -25.42
C ILE A 175 6.64 14.10 -25.22
N GLY A 176 5.65 14.51 -26.02
CA GLY A 176 4.92 15.76 -25.83
C GLY A 176 4.29 15.85 -24.44
N MET A 177 3.62 14.79 -24.00
CA MET A 177 3.02 14.71 -22.66
C MET A 177 4.06 14.87 -21.54
N ILE A 178 5.16 14.12 -21.60
CA ILE A 178 6.23 14.21 -20.59
C ILE A 178 6.80 15.63 -20.55
N ASN A 179 7.08 16.22 -21.71
CA ASN A 179 7.66 17.55 -21.78
C ASN A 179 6.78 18.60 -21.10
N GLU A 180 5.46 18.56 -21.28
CA GLU A 180 4.55 19.51 -20.62
C GLU A 180 4.59 19.40 -19.08
N TYR A 181 4.70 18.19 -18.54
CA TYR A 181 4.87 18.00 -17.09
C TYR A 181 6.25 18.45 -16.59
N LEU A 182 7.31 18.27 -17.36
CA LEU A 182 8.64 18.73 -16.96
C LEU A 182 8.77 20.25 -17.08
N ASP A 183 8.17 20.85 -18.11
CA ASP A 183 8.13 22.30 -18.32
C ASP A 183 7.39 23.01 -17.17
N VAL A 184 6.27 22.45 -16.68
CA VAL A 184 5.55 23.05 -15.54
C VAL A 184 6.37 22.99 -14.25
N LEU A 185 7.18 21.96 -14.04
CA LEU A 185 8.07 21.89 -12.88
C LEU A 185 9.29 22.81 -13.02
N GLU A 186 9.75 23.05 -14.25
CA GLU A 186 10.82 24.01 -14.49
C GLU A 186 10.40 25.44 -14.09
N THR A 187 9.12 25.76 -14.26
CA THR A 187 8.56 27.08 -13.92
C THR A 187 8.07 27.18 -12.47
N ASN A 188 7.42 26.15 -11.93
CA ASN A 188 6.89 26.17 -10.56
C ASN A 188 6.97 24.79 -9.88
N ASP A 189 7.78 24.72 -8.82
CA ASP A 189 8.04 23.50 -8.05
C ASP A 189 6.79 22.99 -7.31
N SER A 190 5.80 23.85 -7.04
CA SER A 190 4.59 23.47 -6.29
C SER A 190 3.72 22.43 -7.01
N TYR A 191 3.92 22.25 -8.33
CA TYR A 191 3.17 21.27 -9.12
C TYR A 191 3.69 19.84 -8.97
N ILE A 192 4.75 19.59 -8.21
CA ILE A 192 5.36 18.25 -8.11
C ILE A 192 4.36 17.15 -7.75
N GLN A 193 3.47 17.39 -6.78
CA GLN A 193 2.47 16.41 -6.40
C GLN A 193 1.46 16.15 -7.52
N SER A 194 1.00 17.20 -8.19
CA SER A 194 0.07 17.07 -9.33
C SER A 194 0.71 16.31 -10.49
N VAL A 195 1.99 16.57 -10.77
CA VAL A 195 2.75 15.86 -11.81
C VAL A 195 2.95 14.39 -11.43
N GLN A 196 3.32 14.08 -10.18
CA GLN A 196 3.45 12.70 -9.70
C GLN A 196 2.13 11.93 -9.85
N ASN A 197 1.01 12.52 -9.45
CA ASN A 197 -0.32 11.91 -9.58
C ASN A 197 -0.71 11.69 -11.05
N ALA A 198 -0.37 12.61 -11.94
CA ALA A 198 -0.67 12.49 -13.37
C ALA A 198 0.19 11.43 -14.07
N LEU A 199 1.45 11.28 -13.65
CA LEU A 199 2.37 10.28 -14.18
C LEU A 199 2.06 8.87 -13.66
N GLN A 200 1.53 8.72 -12.44
CA GLN A 200 1.38 7.42 -11.79
C GLN A 200 0.61 6.35 -12.60
N PRO A 201 -0.52 6.66 -13.27
CA PRO A 201 -1.23 5.67 -14.10
C PRO A 201 -0.44 5.20 -15.32
N SER A 202 0.49 6.03 -15.83
CA SER A 202 1.25 5.75 -17.05
C SER A 202 2.67 5.24 -16.80
N PHE A 203 3.23 5.47 -15.61
CA PHE A 203 4.66 5.25 -15.29
C PHE A 203 4.91 4.53 -13.93
N GLY A 204 3.87 3.92 -13.33
CA GLY A 204 3.99 3.12 -12.10
C GLY A 204 4.68 1.75 -12.28
N ASN A 205 4.71 0.95 -11.21
CA ASN A 205 5.52 -0.28 -11.05
C ASN A 205 5.41 -1.31 -12.19
N ASP A 206 4.22 -1.46 -12.80
CA ASP A 206 3.91 -2.48 -13.81
C ASP A 206 3.57 -1.90 -15.20
N SER A 207 3.78 -0.59 -15.38
CA SER A 207 3.52 0.10 -16.66
C SER A 207 4.68 -0.09 -17.66
N ASP A 208 4.36 -0.03 -18.96
CA ASP A 208 5.27 -0.25 -20.10
C ASP A 208 6.71 0.24 -19.84
N SER A 209 7.64 -0.70 -19.61
CA SER A 209 9.05 -0.42 -19.29
C SER A 209 9.71 0.56 -20.27
N LYS A 210 9.26 0.57 -21.53
CA LYS A 210 9.78 1.50 -22.54
C LYS A 210 9.40 2.96 -22.25
N GLN A 211 8.21 3.21 -21.70
CA GLN A 211 7.77 4.56 -21.35
C GLN A 211 8.55 5.11 -20.16
N ASN A 212 8.79 4.26 -19.17
CA ASN A 212 9.64 4.58 -18.02
C ASN A 212 11.07 4.98 -18.43
N GLU A 213 11.65 4.28 -19.41
CA GLU A 213 12.96 4.65 -19.96
C GLU A 213 12.94 5.99 -20.70
N ILE A 214 11.86 6.32 -21.41
CA ILE A 214 11.72 7.63 -22.09
C ILE A 214 11.67 8.77 -21.05
N LEU A 215 10.85 8.63 -20.00
CA LEU A 215 10.75 9.63 -18.93
C LEU A 215 12.10 9.81 -18.24
N LYS A 216 12.78 8.71 -17.90
CA LYS A 216 14.12 8.72 -17.30
C LYS A 216 15.13 9.45 -18.19
N ALA A 217 15.15 9.17 -19.49
CA ALA A 217 16.06 9.80 -20.43
C ALA A 217 15.85 11.31 -20.52
N GLU A 218 14.59 11.77 -20.61
CA GLU A 218 14.29 13.21 -20.70
C GLU A 218 14.59 13.95 -19.38
N LEU A 219 14.29 13.33 -18.23
CA LEU A 219 14.67 13.85 -16.91
C LEU A 219 16.20 14.01 -16.80
N LEU A 220 16.97 12.96 -17.11
CA LEU A 220 18.44 13.01 -17.03
C LEU A 220 19.02 14.11 -17.92
N LYS A 221 18.51 14.25 -19.15
CA LYS A 221 18.93 15.30 -20.09
C LYS A 221 18.66 16.70 -19.54
N ARG A 222 17.50 16.94 -18.92
CA ARG A 222 17.16 18.24 -18.33
C ARG A 222 17.95 18.52 -17.04
N ILE A 223 18.14 17.52 -16.19
CA ILE A 223 18.98 17.63 -14.99
C ILE A 223 20.44 17.97 -15.37
N GLN A 224 20.98 17.37 -16.44
CA GLN A 224 22.33 17.70 -16.92
C GLN A 224 22.43 19.14 -17.44
N ARG A 225 21.38 19.65 -18.09
CA ARG A 225 21.34 21.03 -18.62
C ARG A 225 21.13 22.07 -17.54
N ASN A 226 20.31 21.77 -16.53
CA ASN A 226 20.02 22.66 -15.42
C ASN A 226 20.21 21.93 -14.07
N PRO A 227 21.46 21.71 -13.65
CA PRO A 227 21.73 20.99 -12.41
C PRO A 227 21.11 21.66 -11.19
N ASP A 228 21.04 22.99 -11.14
CA ASP A 228 20.57 23.71 -9.95
C ASP A 228 19.08 23.52 -9.66
N LYS A 229 18.28 23.17 -10.68
CA LYS A 229 16.85 22.87 -10.57
C LYS A 229 16.64 21.48 -9.98
N THR A 230 16.63 21.39 -8.65
CA THR A 230 16.56 20.13 -7.91
C THR A 230 15.26 19.36 -8.09
N ILE A 231 14.14 20.03 -8.38
CA ILE A 231 12.82 19.39 -8.45
C ILE A 231 12.77 18.25 -9.48
N LEU A 232 13.52 18.36 -10.58
CA LEU A 232 13.59 17.32 -11.60
C LEU A 232 14.37 16.09 -11.09
N ALA A 233 15.42 16.30 -10.31
CA ALA A 233 16.14 15.21 -9.66
C ALA A 233 15.30 14.55 -8.54
N GLU A 234 14.46 15.33 -7.85
CA GLU A 234 13.49 14.79 -6.88
C GLU A 234 12.41 13.94 -7.57
N LEU A 235 11.90 14.39 -8.72
CA LEU A 235 10.99 13.59 -9.54
C LEU A 235 11.65 12.30 -10.04
N LEU A 236 12.93 12.36 -10.43
CA LEU A 236 13.69 11.17 -10.82
C LEU A 236 13.86 10.18 -9.67
N ILE A 237 14.20 10.64 -8.46
CA ILE A 237 14.28 9.80 -7.26
C ILE A 237 12.93 9.15 -6.97
N TRP A 238 11.84 9.92 -7.00
CA TRP A 238 10.48 9.41 -6.80
C TRP A 238 10.14 8.31 -7.82
N MET A 239 10.43 8.54 -9.10
CA MET A 239 10.17 7.58 -10.18
C MET A 239 10.97 6.28 -9.97
N GLN A 240 12.26 6.38 -9.60
CA GLN A 240 13.10 5.21 -9.32
C GLN A 240 12.61 4.41 -8.11
N ILE A 241 12.10 5.09 -7.08
CA ILE A 241 11.46 4.44 -5.92
C ILE A 241 10.24 3.62 -6.35
N GLN A 242 9.37 4.17 -7.21
CA GLN A 242 8.22 3.40 -7.73
C GLN A 242 8.71 2.15 -8.48
N GLN A 243 9.71 2.30 -9.34
CA GLN A 243 10.29 1.19 -10.10
C GLN A 243 11.14 0.21 -9.27
N ARG A 244 11.27 0.43 -7.95
CA ARG A 244 12.16 -0.33 -7.06
C ARG A 244 13.64 -0.32 -7.48
N ASP A 245 14.05 0.70 -8.24
CA ASP A 245 15.46 1.00 -8.57
C ASP A 245 16.11 1.72 -7.38
N TRP A 246 16.30 0.98 -6.28
CA TRP A 246 16.83 1.49 -5.02
C TRP A 246 18.24 2.06 -5.17
N GLU A 247 19.11 1.38 -5.93
CA GLU A 247 20.48 1.82 -6.18
C GLU A 247 20.48 3.15 -6.97
N GLY A 248 19.65 3.26 -8.01
CA GLY A 248 19.51 4.48 -8.78
C GLY A 248 19.04 5.66 -7.93
N ALA A 249 17.98 5.46 -7.13
CA ALA A 249 17.45 6.47 -6.22
C ALA A 249 18.51 6.93 -5.21
N PHE A 250 19.29 6.00 -4.65
CA PHE A 250 20.39 6.29 -3.73
C PHE A 250 21.49 7.14 -4.39
N ILE A 251 21.91 6.79 -5.61
CA ILE A 251 22.94 7.54 -6.35
C ILE A 251 22.51 8.99 -6.57
N GLN A 252 21.27 9.21 -7.01
CA GLN A 252 20.74 10.55 -7.26
C GLN A 252 20.62 11.35 -5.96
N ALA A 253 20.10 10.75 -4.89
CA ALA A 253 20.00 11.41 -3.60
C ALA A 253 21.36 11.78 -3.00
N LYS A 254 22.35 10.90 -3.13
CA LYS A 254 23.74 11.17 -2.72
C LYS A 254 24.34 12.33 -3.51
N ALA A 255 24.06 12.42 -4.81
CA ALA A 255 24.52 13.53 -5.64
C ALA A 255 23.87 14.87 -5.21
N LEU A 256 22.57 14.86 -4.92
CA LEU A 256 21.85 16.03 -4.39
C LEU A 256 22.38 16.49 -3.04
N ASP A 257 22.56 15.54 -2.11
CA ASP A 257 23.07 15.82 -0.77
C ASP A 257 24.43 16.51 -0.80
N LYS A 258 25.35 16.02 -1.67
CA LYS A 258 26.66 16.64 -1.88
C LYS A 258 26.55 18.05 -2.44
N ARG A 259 25.68 18.25 -3.44
CA ARG A 259 25.52 19.54 -4.14
C ARG A 259 24.90 20.60 -3.24
N LYS A 260 23.89 20.23 -2.46
CA LYS A 260 23.17 21.13 -1.54
C LYS A 260 23.78 21.19 -0.14
N LYS A 261 24.79 20.37 0.14
CA LYS A 261 25.46 20.26 1.45
C LYS A 261 24.48 19.96 2.58
N GLU A 262 23.55 19.04 2.33
CA GLU A 262 22.44 18.69 3.24
C GLU A 262 22.87 17.82 4.44
N GLN A 263 24.17 17.53 4.57
CA GLN A 263 24.75 16.75 5.68
C GLN A 263 24.08 15.40 5.94
N GLY A 264 23.52 14.76 4.91
CA GLY A 264 22.87 13.45 4.99
C GLY A 264 21.36 13.50 5.24
N ASN A 265 20.75 14.68 5.40
CA ASN A 265 19.32 14.82 5.72
C ASN A 265 18.41 14.08 4.73
N ARG A 266 18.66 14.22 3.43
CA ARG A 266 17.86 13.52 2.41
C ARG A 266 18.13 12.02 2.39
N VAL A 267 19.37 11.63 2.62
CA VAL A 267 19.80 10.24 2.51
C VAL A 267 19.27 9.41 3.68
N ILE A 268 19.12 10.00 4.88
CA ILE A 268 18.61 9.25 6.03
C ILE A 268 17.14 8.84 5.87
N GLY A 269 16.30 9.72 5.32
CA GLY A 269 14.91 9.39 5.00
C GLY A 269 14.79 8.28 3.96
N LEU A 270 15.66 8.29 2.95
CA LEU A 270 15.70 7.21 1.95
C LEU A 270 16.25 5.91 2.53
N ALA A 271 17.24 5.96 3.43
CA ALA A 271 17.78 4.77 4.08
C ALA A 271 16.68 4.03 4.86
N GLN A 272 15.83 4.76 5.59
CA GLN A 272 14.67 4.21 6.29
C GLN A 272 13.66 3.60 5.31
N LEU A 273 13.36 4.29 4.20
CA LEU A 273 12.47 3.77 3.16
C LEU A 273 13.01 2.46 2.57
N PHE A 274 14.31 2.38 2.28
CA PHE A 274 14.94 1.18 1.75
C PHE A 274 14.86 0.02 2.76
N ALA A 275 15.10 0.28 4.05
CA ALA A 275 14.96 -0.72 5.10
C ALA A 275 13.53 -1.27 5.21
N GLN A 276 12.53 -0.38 5.18
CA GLN A 276 11.10 -0.77 5.20
C GLN A 276 10.68 -1.61 3.99
N ASN A 277 11.35 -1.45 2.86
CA ASN A 277 11.13 -2.23 1.64
C ASN A 277 12.08 -3.43 1.51
N GLU A 278 12.74 -3.84 2.62
CA GLU A 278 13.66 -4.97 2.71
C GLU A 278 14.90 -4.86 1.77
N ALA A 279 15.14 -3.67 1.23
CA ALA A 279 16.32 -3.34 0.43
C ALA A 279 17.54 -3.06 1.32
N TYR A 280 17.83 -4.01 2.23
CA TYR A 280 18.79 -3.85 3.32
C TYR A 280 20.19 -3.47 2.85
N ASP A 281 20.66 -4.03 1.73
CA ASP A 281 22.00 -3.73 1.19
C ASP A 281 22.14 -2.26 0.81
N ILE A 282 21.09 -1.65 0.24
CA ILE A 282 21.09 -0.24 -0.14
C ILE A 282 20.89 0.65 1.10
N ALA A 283 20.03 0.25 2.03
CA ALA A 283 19.87 0.93 3.31
C ALA A 283 21.21 1.04 4.07
N ILE A 284 21.97 -0.07 4.15
CA ILE A 284 23.31 -0.11 4.74
C ILE A 284 24.24 0.91 4.08
N LYS A 285 24.33 0.92 2.74
CA LYS A 285 25.15 1.90 1.99
C LYS A 285 24.74 3.34 2.31
N ALA A 286 23.43 3.60 2.44
CA ALA A 286 22.90 4.91 2.70
C ALA A 286 23.22 5.40 4.13
N TYR A 287 23.06 4.56 5.15
CA TYR A 287 23.47 4.90 6.51
C TYR A 287 24.98 5.08 6.64
N GLN A 288 25.77 4.20 6.02
CA GLN A 288 27.24 4.32 5.98
C GLN A 288 27.67 5.65 5.34
N TYR A 289 26.97 6.12 4.30
CA TYR A 289 27.24 7.42 3.71
C TYR A 289 27.02 8.58 4.68
N VAL A 290 25.97 8.53 5.50
CA VAL A 290 25.71 9.57 6.52
C VAL A 290 26.77 9.50 7.63
N ILE A 291 27.10 8.30 8.12
CA ILE A 291 28.13 8.07 9.15
C ILE A 291 29.50 8.57 8.68
N ALA A 292 29.87 8.33 7.42
CA ALA A 292 31.14 8.74 6.85
C ALA A 292 31.37 10.28 6.83
N LYS A 293 30.33 11.08 7.09
CA LYS A 293 30.47 12.54 7.22
C LYS A 293 31.00 12.98 8.60
N GLY A 294 31.01 12.09 9.58
CA GLY A 294 31.61 12.31 10.90
C GLY A 294 30.60 12.57 12.03
N PRO A 295 31.05 12.49 13.30
CA PRO A 295 30.20 12.53 14.49
C PRO A 295 29.53 13.87 14.75
N GLU A 296 30.05 14.96 14.18
CA GLU A 296 29.49 16.32 14.30
C GLU A 296 28.16 16.50 13.52
N VAL A 297 27.84 15.56 12.63
CA VAL A 297 26.60 15.62 11.84
C VAL A 297 25.42 15.25 12.73
N TYR A 298 24.37 16.08 12.71
CA TYR A 298 23.14 15.89 13.49
C TYR A 298 22.56 14.46 13.40
N PHE A 299 22.61 13.85 12.22
CA PHE A 299 22.06 12.52 11.95
C PHE A 299 23.03 11.35 12.22
N TYR A 300 24.24 11.61 12.72
CA TYR A 300 25.26 10.58 12.92
C TYR A 300 24.78 9.46 13.86
N THR A 301 24.31 9.83 15.06
CA THR A 301 23.83 8.89 16.08
C THR A 301 22.66 8.06 15.55
N THR A 302 21.67 8.71 14.93
CA THR A 302 20.52 8.02 14.32
C THR A 302 20.98 7.04 13.24
N ALA A 303 21.91 7.44 12.36
CA ALA A 303 22.42 6.57 11.31
C ALA A 303 23.19 5.36 11.89
N ARG A 304 23.96 5.54 12.97
CA ARG A 304 24.64 4.43 13.67
C ARG A 304 23.64 3.44 14.25
N MET A 305 22.61 3.94 14.94
CA MET A 305 21.57 3.10 15.55
C MET A 305 20.76 2.34 14.50
N GLU A 306 20.27 3.03 13.47
CA GLU A 306 19.46 2.42 12.41
C GLU A 306 20.26 1.45 11.55
N LEU A 307 21.55 1.70 11.32
CA LEU A 307 22.42 0.75 10.63
C LEU A 307 22.46 -0.60 11.35
N LEU A 308 22.57 -0.61 12.69
CA LEU A 308 22.54 -1.85 13.47
C LEU A 308 21.19 -2.54 13.39
N ASN A 309 20.10 -1.77 13.47
CA ASN A 309 18.75 -2.30 13.29
C ASN A 309 18.59 -2.97 11.91
N VAL A 310 19.10 -2.35 10.83
CA VAL A 310 19.08 -2.95 9.49
C VAL A 310 19.93 -4.21 9.41
N TYR A 311 21.12 -4.24 10.02
CA TYR A 311 21.91 -5.47 10.06
C TYR A 311 21.17 -6.60 10.79
N TYR A 312 20.58 -6.29 11.95
CA TYR A 312 19.77 -7.22 12.72
C TYR A 312 18.60 -7.74 11.89
N GLN A 313 17.82 -6.85 11.27
CA GLN A 313 16.70 -7.23 10.40
C GLN A 313 17.15 -8.08 9.22
N LYS A 314 18.28 -7.75 8.57
CA LYS A 314 18.83 -8.53 7.45
C LYS A 314 19.18 -9.95 7.87
N VAL A 315 19.77 -10.11 9.04
CA VAL A 315 20.13 -11.42 9.63
C VAL A 315 18.87 -12.21 9.97
N VAL A 316 17.92 -11.61 10.70
CA VAL A 316 16.71 -12.28 11.18
C VAL A 316 15.72 -12.61 10.05
N SER A 317 15.47 -11.69 9.13
CA SER A 317 14.47 -11.85 8.05
C SER A 317 14.85 -12.92 7.04
N LYS A 318 16.12 -12.96 6.61
CA LYS A 318 16.57 -13.88 5.55
C LYS A 318 16.87 -15.29 6.08
N ARG A 319 16.94 -15.49 7.40
CA ARG A 319 17.28 -16.76 8.09
C ARG A 319 18.51 -17.49 7.50
N ASN A 320 19.37 -16.75 6.80
CA ASN A 320 20.54 -17.24 6.10
C ASN A 320 21.74 -16.44 6.60
N TYR A 321 22.13 -16.76 7.84
CA TYR A 321 23.26 -16.15 8.51
C TYR A 321 24.23 -17.24 8.96
N THR A 322 25.50 -16.89 8.99
CA THR A 322 26.56 -17.71 9.55
C THR A 322 26.84 -17.31 10.99
N ALA A 323 27.50 -18.18 11.75
CA ALA A 323 27.99 -17.83 13.09
C ALA A 323 28.92 -16.59 13.06
N LEU A 324 29.66 -16.38 11.97
CA LEU A 324 30.52 -15.22 11.79
C LEU A 324 29.71 -13.92 11.67
N ASP A 325 28.59 -13.94 10.94
CA ASP A 325 27.72 -12.76 10.78
C ASP A 325 27.15 -12.31 12.13
N LEU A 326 26.78 -13.25 13.00
CA LEU A 326 26.28 -12.95 14.35
C LEU A 326 27.36 -12.36 15.25
N VAL A 327 28.58 -12.89 15.18
CA VAL A 327 29.72 -12.38 15.96
C VAL A 327 30.14 -10.99 15.48
N GLU A 328 30.13 -10.75 14.16
CA GLU A 328 30.38 -9.41 13.60
C GLU A 328 29.28 -8.42 14.01
N LEU A 329 28.02 -8.83 14.00
CA LEU A 329 26.91 -8.01 14.46
C LEU A 329 27.04 -7.66 15.94
N GLU A 330 27.36 -8.62 16.81
CA GLU A 330 27.63 -8.39 18.22
C GLU A 330 28.75 -7.36 18.41
N LYS A 331 29.87 -7.53 17.70
CA LYS A 331 30.99 -6.57 17.74
C LYS A 331 30.56 -5.17 17.31
N ASN A 332 29.72 -5.05 16.28
CA ASN A 332 29.20 -3.77 15.81
C ASN A 332 28.30 -3.11 16.87
N TYR A 333 27.45 -3.88 17.55
CA TYR A 333 26.67 -3.39 18.69
C TYR A 333 27.58 -2.90 19.82
N THR A 334 28.53 -3.73 20.27
CA THR A 334 29.44 -3.39 21.37
C THR A 334 30.23 -2.12 21.06
N SER A 335 30.84 -2.02 19.87
CA SER A 335 31.61 -0.82 19.48
C SER A 335 30.76 0.45 19.41
N THR A 336 29.50 0.33 18.98
CA THR A 336 28.59 1.48 18.89
C THR A 336 28.12 1.91 20.28
N ILE A 337 27.88 0.97 21.18
CA ILE A 337 27.53 1.26 22.58
C ILE A 337 28.72 1.87 23.33
N GLU A 338 29.95 1.40 23.06
CA GLU A 338 31.17 1.99 23.61
C GLU A 338 31.38 3.44 23.13
N GLU A 339 31.07 3.72 21.86
CA GLU A 339 31.16 5.06 21.28
C GLU A 339 30.08 6.02 21.81
N LEU A 340 28.83 5.59 21.84
CA LEU A 340 27.69 6.44 22.20
C LEU A 340 27.44 6.51 23.72
N GLY A 341 28.02 5.57 24.47
CA GLY A 341 27.77 5.38 25.90
C GLY A 341 26.45 4.67 26.20
N LYS A 342 26.31 4.15 27.42
CA LYS A 342 25.07 3.55 27.92
C LYS A 342 24.16 4.63 28.51
N SER A 343 23.03 4.88 27.88
CA SER A 343 22.05 5.87 28.35
C SER A 343 20.64 5.51 27.92
N ALA A 344 19.65 6.32 28.32
CA ALA A 344 18.28 6.14 27.88
C ALA A 344 18.12 6.17 26.35
N SER A 345 18.98 6.91 25.61
CA SER A 345 18.90 6.98 24.15
C SER A 345 19.46 5.74 23.45
N THR A 346 20.29 4.94 24.14
CA THR A 346 20.88 3.70 23.59
C THR A 346 20.21 2.44 24.14
N ALA A 347 19.17 2.58 24.96
CA ALA A 347 18.50 1.47 25.62
C ALA A 347 17.97 0.42 24.63
N ASP A 348 17.45 0.83 23.48
CA ASP A 348 17.01 -0.09 22.43
C ASP A 348 18.16 -0.88 21.81
N LEU A 349 19.35 -0.28 21.69
CA LEU A 349 20.54 -1.02 21.24
C LEU A 349 20.99 -2.06 22.28
N LEU A 350 20.93 -1.71 23.57
CA LEU A 350 21.27 -2.62 24.67
C LEU A 350 20.30 -3.81 24.70
N LYS A 351 18.99 -3.55 24.56
CA LYS A 351 17.94 -4.57 24.45
C LYS A 351 18.19 -5.50 23.27
N ASN A 352 18.43 -4.96 22.08
CA ASN A 352 18.66 -5.75 20.88
C ASN A 352 19.97 -6.56 20.93
N LEU A 353 21.03 -6.00 21.53
CA LEU A 353 22.27 -6.74 21.79
C LEU A 353 22.03 -7.91 22.75
N ALA A 354 21.30 -7.69 23.84
CA ALA A 354 20.96 -8.76 24.78
C ALA A 354 20.13 -9.86 24.11
N HIS A 355 19.16 -9.51 23.27
CA HIS A 355 18.39 -10.47 22.49
C HIS A 355 19.29 -11.31 21.57
N LEU A 356 20.18 -10.65 20.81
CA LEU A 356 21.17 -11.32 19.95
C LEU A 356 22.05 -12.28 20.77
N GLN A 357 22.55 -11.81 21.92
CA GLN A 357 23.39 -12.60 22.81
C GLN A 357 22.66 -13.84 23.34
N ALA A 358 21.44 -13.68 23.84
CA ALA A 358 20.65 -14.76 24.40
C ALA A 358 20.20 -15.78 23.34
N PHE A 359 19.47 -15.33 22.32
CA PHE A 359 18.74 -16.22 21.41
C PHE A 359 19.56 -16.73 20.24
N TYR A 360 20.67 -16.06 19.88
CA TYR A 360 21.46 -16.43 18.70
C TYR A 360 22.90 -16.85 19.02
N LEU A 361 23.51 -16.26 20.05
CA LEU A 361 24.91 -16.52 20.41
C LEU A 361 25.10 -17.42 21.62
N ASN A 362 24.00 -17.87 22.25
CA ASN A 362 24.02 -18.70 23.45
C ASN A 362 24.79 -18.06 24.63
N LYS A 363 24.70 -16.73 24.75
CA LYS A 363 25.32 -15.86 25.77
C LYS A 363 24.26 -15.28 26.71
N ALA A 364 23.42 -16.16 27.26
CA ALA A 364 22.28 -15.75 28.07
C ALA A 364 22.68 -15.02 29.37
N LYS A 365 23.82 -15.38 29.96
CA LYS A 365 24.30 -14.75 31.20
C LYS A 365 24.73 -13.29 30.95
N GLU A 366 25.42 -13.06 29.85
CA GLU A 366 25.83 -11.72 29.40
C GLU A 366 24.59 -10.87 29.08
N ALA A 367 23.61 -11.45 28.39
CA ALA A 367 22.35 -10.79 28.07
C ALA A 367 21.56 -10.37 29.33
N ILE A 368 21.44 -11.26 30.32
CA ILE A 368 20.77 -10.96 31.60
C ILE A 368 21.48 -9.79 32.30
N ALA A 369 22.80 -9.87 32.45
CA ALA A 369 23.56 -8.81 33.10
C ALA A 369 23.40 -7.45 32.40
N LEU A 370 23.40 -7.46 31.06
CA LEU A 370 23.21 -6.26 30.24
C LEU A 370 21.81 -5.65 30.43
N LEU A 371 20.77 -6.48 30.46
CA LEU A 371 19.39 -6.03 30.65
C LEU A 371 19.14 -5.55 32.08
N GLU A 372 19.71 -6.22 33.08
CA GLU A 372 19.66 -5.78 34.49
C GLU A 372 20.32 -4.42 34.69
N GLU A 373 21.46 -4.17 34.05
CA GLU A 373 22.11 -2.86 34.01
C GLU A 373 21.24 -1.83 33.26
N THR A 374 20.60 -2.25 32.16
CA THR A 374 19.78 -1.35 31.33
C THR A 374 18.55 -0.86 32.10
N ILE A 375 17.79 -1.72 32.76
CA ILE A 375 16.52 -1.35 33.44
C ILE A 375 16.70 -0.39 34.63
N VAL A 376 17.93 -0.19 35.11
CA VAL A 376 18.25 0.76 36.19
C VAL A 376 18.84 2.07 35.67
N LEU A 377 18.99 2.26 34.36
CA LEU A 377 19.50 3.50 33.78
C LEU A 377 18.58 4.70 34.11
N PRO A 378 19.18 5.88 34.43
CA PRO A 378 18.40 7.07 34.72
C PRO A 378 17.66 7.57 33.46
N GLN A 379 16.50 8.18 33.66
CA GLN A 379 15.70 8.83 32.60
C GLN A 379 15.17 7.89 31.50
N LEU A 380 15.11 6.58 31.75
CA LEU A 380 14.41 5.67 30.84
C LEU A 380 12.93 6.05 30.72
N SER A 381 12.44 6.04 29.49
CA SER A 381 11.00 6.17 29.25
C SER A 381 10.27 4.95 29.82
N GLY A 382 9.03 5.15 30.29
CA GLY A 382 8.19 4.05 30.79
C GLY A 382 8.08 2.88 29.80
N PRO A 383 7.71 3.13 28.52
CA PRO A 383 7.63 2.09 27.50
C PRO A 383 8.95 1.35 27.27
N THR A 384 10.08 2.07 27.12
CA THR A 384 11.40 1.45 26.90
C THR A 384 11.82 0.57 28.09
N LEU A 385 11.56 1.03 29.32
CA LEU A 385 11.79 0.23 30.52
C LEU A 385 10.95 -1.06 30.51
N ALA A 386 9.68 -0.96 30.12
CA ALA A 386 8.81 -2.12 30.01
C ALA A 386 9.31 -3.11 28.96
N GLU A 387 9.71 -2.65 27.78
CA GLU A 387 10.28 -3.51 26.73
C GLU A 387 11.54 -4.23 27.21
N CYS A 388 12.46 -3.52 27.87
CA CYS A 388 13.66 -4.15 28.44
C CYS A 388 13.33 -5.19 29.53
N LYS A 389 12.27 -4.97 30.33
CA LYS A 389 11.80 -5.93 31.33
C LYS A 389 11.15 -7.17 30.71
N LEU A 390 10.39 -6.99 29.62
CA LEU A 390 9.83 -8.12 28.87
C LEU A 390 10.96 -8.95 28.27
N GLU A 391 11.93 -8.31 27.60
CA GLU A 391 13.10 -8.99 27.05
C GLU A 391 13.88 -9.74 28.15
N LEU A 392 14.09 -9.11 29.31
CA LEU A 392 14.75 -9.78 30.45
C LEU A 392 13.94 -11.01 30.91
N GLY A 393 12.62 -10.89 30.98
CA GLY A 393 11.75 -12.02 31.30
C GLY A 393 11.89 -13.17 30.29
N ASP A 394 12.05 -12.87 29.01
CA ASP A 394 12.23 -13.88 27.97
C ASP A 394 13.55 -14.61 28.11
N VAL A 395 14.63 -13.88 28.34
CA VAL A 395 15.96 -14.48 28.55
C VAL A 395 15.96 -15.34 29.81
N LEU A 396 15.28 -14.91 30.88
CA LEU A 396 15.12 -15.69 32.12
C LEU A 396 14.27 -16.96 31.90
N LEU A 397 13.18 -16.85 31.13
CA LEU A 397 12.36 -18.00 30.76
C LEU A 397 13.19 -19.01 29.95
N MET A 398 14.03 -18.51 29.04
CA MET A 398 14.96 -19.29 28.24
C MET A 398 15.97 -20.04 29.12
N THR A 399 16.55 -19.39 30.13
CA THR A 399 17.49 -20.03 31.08
C THR A 399 16.82 -20.97 32.08
N GLY A 400 15.50 -20.89 32.25
CA GLY A 400 14.71 -21.76 33.13
C GLY A 400 14.30 -21.12 34.45
N ASP A 401 14.52 -19.82 34.63
CA ASP A 401 14.13 -19.05 35.82
C ASP A 401 12.67 -18.55 35.68
N LEU A 402 11.71 -19.49 35.58
CA LEU A 402 10.30 -19.19 35.31
C LEU A 402 9.68 -18.19 36.30
N TRP A 403 10.06 -18.27 37.58
CA TRP A 403 9.54 -17.39 38.62
C TRP A 403 9.98 -15.95 38.45
N GLU A 404 11.26 -15.75 38.14
CA GLU A 404 11.81 -14.42 37.92
C GLU A 404 11.24 -13.83 36.61
N ALA A 405 11.14 -14.64 35.55
CA ALA A 405 10.47 -14.25 34.31
C ALA A 405 9.02 -13.77 34.56
N SER A 406 8.23 -14.56 35.32
CA SER A 406 6.86 -14.22 35.69
C SER A 406 6.77 -12.92 36.48
N LEU A 407 7.70 -12.68 37.40
CA LEU A 407 7.78 -11.45 38.15
C LEU A 407 8.03 -10.25 37.22
N ARG A 408 8.97 -10.35 36.28
CA ARG A 408 9.27 -9.27 35.33
C ARG A 408 8.09 -8.94 34.44
N TYR A 409 7.40 -9.95 33.88
CA TYR A 409 6.19 -9.73 33.10
C TYR A 409 5.07 -9.09 33.95
N SER A 410 4.82 -9.60 35.16
CA SER A 410 3.78 -9.08 36.06
C SER A 410 4.02 -7.62 36.46
N GLN A 411 5.28 -7.20 36.60
CA GLN A 411 5.62 -5.80 36.86
C GLN A 411 5.19 -4.89 35.69
N VAL A 412 5.38 -5.35 34.45
CA VAL A 412 4.97 -4.61 33.25
C VAL A 412 3.45 -4.60 33.11
N GLU A 413 2.79 -5.74 33.28
CA GLU A 413 1.32 -5.83 33.26
C GLU A 413 0.69 -4.83 34.24
N LYS A 414 1.19 -4.78 35.48
CA LYS A 414 0.66 -3.89 36.53
C LYS A 414 0.89 -2.41 36.21
N ALA A 415 2.04 -2.07 35.62
CA ALA A 415 2.38 -0.70 35.28
C ALA A 415 1.62 -0.18 34.05
N PHE A 416 1.30 -1.05 33.09
CA PHE A 416 0.75 -0.70 31.77
C PHE A 416 -0.62 -1.34 31.50
N LYS A 417 -1.47 -1.44 32.54
CA LYS A 417 -2.73 -2.22 32.52
C LYS A 417 -3.65 -1.99 31.32
N HIS A 418 -3.66 -0.78 30.77
CA HIS A 418 -4.54 -0.38 29.68
C HIS A 418 -3.83 -0.22 28.33
N ASP A 419 -2.50 -0.37 28.30
CA ASP A 419 -1.69 -0.22 27.10
C ASP A 419 -1.40 -1.56 26.44
N VAL A 420 -1.06 -1.52 25.15
CA VAL A 420 -0.74 -2.71 24.35
C VAL A 420 0.40 -3.52 24.99
N ILE A 421 1.43 -2.84 25.51
CA ILE A 421 2.57 -3.50 26.15
C ILE A 421 2.20 -4.23 27.44
N GLY A 422 1.19 -3.75 28.19
CA GLY A 422 0.70 -4.46 29.37
C GLY A 422 -0.18 -5.66 29.00
N GLN A 423 -0.91 -5.58 27.89
CA GLN A 423 -1.65 -6.73 27.33
C GLN A 423 -0.67 -7.83 26.87
N GLU A 424 0.41 -7.44 26.20
CA GLU A 424 1.51 -8.33 25.83
C GLU A 424 2.17 -8.97 27.06
N ALA A 425 2.46 -8.18 28.09
CA ALA A 425 3.00 -8.70 29.35
C ALA A 425 2.05 -9.74 29.99
N LYS A 426 0.75 -9.46 30.01
CA LYS A 426 -0.27 -10.38 30.52
C LYS A 426 -0.34 -11.67 29.71
N PHE A 427 -0.19 -11.60 28.39
CA PHE A 427 -0.12 -12.78 27.53
C PHE A 427 1.09 -13.66 27.89
N ARG A 428 2.26 -13.05 28.12
CA ARG A 428 3.46 -13.77 28.57
C ARG A 428 3.30 -14.41 29.94
N VAL A 429 2.60 -13.74 30.88
CA VAL A 429 2.22 -14.36 32.16
C VAL A 429 1.31 -15.58 31.94
N ALA A 430 0.33 -15.49 31.04
CA ALA A 430 -0.54 -16.61 30.70
C ALA A 430 0.23 -17.79 30.08
N ARG A 431 1.23 -17.50 29.23
CA ARG A 431 2.16 -18.52 28.70
C ARG A 431 2.97 -19.21 29.79
N ILE A 432 3.44 -18.50 30.80
CA ILE A 432 4.10 -19.14 31.96
C ILE A 432 3.14 -20.09 32.70
N SER A 433 1.88 -19.68 32.89
CA SER A 433 0.86 -20.55 33.50
C SER A 433 0.65 -21.82 32.66
N TYR A 434 0.62 -21.67 31.33
CA TYR A 434 0.52 -22.77 30.37
C TYR A 434 1.74 -23.71 30.45
N TYR A 435 2.96 -23.18 30.45
CA TYR A 435 4.20 -23.98 30.59
C TYR A 435 4.31 -24.71 31.92
N ASN A 436 3.70 -24.18 32.98
CA ASN A 436 3.64 -24.84 34.29
C ASN A 436 2.51 -25.87 34.41
N GLY A 437 1.73 -26.12 33.35
CA GLY A 437 0.57 -27.02 33.39
C GLY A 437 -0.66 -26.46 34.10
N ASN A 438 -0.64 -25.18 34.49
CA ASN A 438 -1.76 -24.50 35.15
C ASN A 438 -2.80 -24.02 34.12
N PHE A 439 -3.33 -24.93 33.31
CA PHE A 439 -4.17 -24.59 32.15
C PHE A 439 -5.44 -23.82 32.50
N LYS A 440 -6.10 -24.14 33.62
CA LYS A 440 -7.28 -23.37 34.08
C LYS A 440 -6.95 -21.91 34.37
N TRP A 441 -5.77 -21.66 34.93
CA TRP A 441 -5.31 -20.31 35.22
C TRP A 441 -4.88 -19.58 33.94
N ALA A 442 -4.15 -20.27 33.06
CA ALA A 442 -3.81 -19.76 31.73
C ALA A 442 -5.09 -19.36 30.96
N GLN A 443 -6.10 -20.23 30.93
CA GLN A 443 -7.38 -19.99 30.27
C GLN A 443 -8.08 -18.74 30.82
N ALA A 444 -8.17 -18.60 32.15
CA ALA A 444 -8.79 -17.43 32.77
C ALA A 444 -8.06 -16.11 32.40
N GLN A 445 -6.73 -16.15 32.27
CA GLN A 445 -5.95 -15.00 31.84
C GLN A 445 -6.18 -14.66 30.35
N LEU A 446 -6.23 -15.69 29.49
CA LEU A 446 -6.44 -15.57 28.04
C LEU A 446 -7.86 -15.09 27.70
N ASP A 447 -8.89 -15.53 28.44
CA ASP A 447 -10.27 -15.09 28.22
C ASP A 447 -10.44 -13.58 28.41
N VAL A 448 -9.66 -12.97 29.32
CA VAL A 448 -9.64 -11.50 29.46
C VAL A 448 -8.97 -10.83 28.25
N LEU A 449 -7.97 -11.48 27.64
CA LEU A 449 -7.22 -10.95 26.50
C LEU A 449 -7.96 -11.07 25.16
N LYS A 450 -8.89 -12.04 25.02
CA LYS A 450 -9.75 -12.13 23.82
C LYS A 450 -10.59 -10.88 23.57
N GLY A 451 -10.94 -10.14 24.63
CA GLY A 451 -11.65 -8.87 24.56
C GLY A 451 -10.73 -7.64 24.40
N ALA A 452 -9.42 -7.82 24.22
CA ALA A 452 -8.47 -6.73 24.10
C ALA A 452 -8.66 -5.94 22.80
N THR A 453 -8.39 -4.64 22.86
CA THR A 453 -8.45 -3.74 21.69
C THR A 453 -7.32 -3.98 20.69
N ALA A 454 -6.18 -4.53 21.14
CA ALA A 454 -5.07 -4.87 20.28
C ALA A 454 -5.33 -6.18 19.54
N LYS A 455 -5.63 -6.09 18.23
CA LYS A 455 -6.00 -7.24 17.39
C LYS A 455 -4.95 -8.36 17.39
N LEU A 456 -3.66 -8.03 17.32
CA LEU A 456 -2.60 -9.04 17.28
C LEU A 456 -2.56 -9.85 18.58
N ILE A 457 -2.58 -9.20 19.74
CA ILE A 457 -2.58 -9.86 21.04
C ILE A 457 -3.86 -10.67 21.25
N ALA A 458 -5.01 -10.15 20.82
CA ALA A 458 -6.26 -10.87 20.89
C ALA A 458 -6.24 -12.16 20.06
N ASN A 459 -5.61 -12.13 18.88
CA ASN A 459 -5.44 -13.31 18.03
C ASN A 459 -4.50 -14.36 18.67
N ASP A 460 -3.33 -13.94 19.15
CA ASP A 460 -2.38 -14.85 19.80
C ASP A 460 -2.98 -15.48 21.08
N ALA A 461 -3.69 -14.67 21.87
CA ALA A 461 -4.42 -15.14 23.04
C ALA A 461 -5.57 -16.09 22.68
N MET A 462 -6.27 -15.83 21.57
CA MET A 462 -7.33 -16.69 21.07
C MET A 462 -6.78 -18.03 20.61
N ASN A 463 -5.67 -18.06 19.87
CA ASN A 463 -5.03 -19.28 19.40
C ASN A 463 -4.60 -20.17 20.57
N LEU A 464 -3.85 -19.62 21.54
CA LEU A 464 -3.42 -20.39 22.72
C LEU A 464 -4.62 -20.87 23.55
N SER A 465 -5.68 -20.06 23.62
CA SER A 465 -6.88 -20.45 24.35
C SER A 465 -7.68 -21.54 23.65
N LEU A 466 -7.75 -21.52 22.32
CA LEU A 466 -8.38 -22.58 21.53
C LEU A 466 -7.59 -23.88 21.70
N LEU A 467 -6.27 -23.85 21.58
CA LEU A 467 -5.38 -24.99 21.85
C LEU A 467 -5.70 -25.63 23.21
N ILE A 468 -5.71 -24.83 24.28
CA ILE A 468 -6.01 -25.32 25.63
C ILE A 468 -7.43 -25.89 25.71
N SER A 469 -8.41 -25.20 25.13
CA SER A 469 -9.82 -25.60 25.23
C SER A 469 -10.10 -26.89 24.48
N ASP A 470 -9.52 -27.06 23.29
CA ASP A 470 -9.72 -28.23 22.44
C ASP A 470 -9.01 -29.46 23.02
N ALA A 471 -7.77 -29.30 23.45
CA ALA A 471 -7.02 -30.35 24.12
C ALA A 471 -7.70 -30.87 25.40
N LEU A 472 -8.42 -30.00 26.13
CA LEU A 472 -9.15 -30.36 27.35
C LEU A 472 -10.62 -30.74 27.10
N ALA A 473 -11.13 -30.60 25.88
CA ALA A 473 -12.53 -30.92 25.56
C ALA A 473 -12.80 -32.42 25.48
N ILE A 474 -11.79 -33.20 25.06
CA ILE A 474 -11.92 -34.63 24.78
C ILE A 474 -11.58 -35.49 26.01
N ASP A 475 -10.63 -35.07 26.85
CA ASP A 475 -10.17 -35.84 28.02
C ASP A 475 -9.93 -34.95 29.25
N THR A 476 -10.17 -35.48 30.44
CA THR A 476 -9.73 -34.88 31.72
C THR A 476 -8.24 -35.06 31.97
N ASN A 477 -7.58 -35.92 31.19
CA ASN A 477 -6.14 -36.14 31.22
C ASN A 477 -5.38 -34.94 30.64
N THR A 478 -4.66 -34.22 31.48
CA THR A 478 -3.84 -33.07 31.06
C THR A 478 -2.48 -33.48 30.49
N ALA A 479 -2.08 -34.75 30.62
CA ALA A 479 -0.73 -35.19 30.26
C ALA A 479 -0.33 -34.91 28.79
N PRO A 480 -1.21 -35.08 27.77
CA PRO A 480 -0.87 -34.73 26.39
C PRO A 480 -0.58 -33.23 26.24
N LEU A 481 -1.39 -32.37 26.86
CA LEU A 481 -1.21 -30.92 26.81
C LEU A 481 0.03 -30.47 27.60
N GLU A 482 0.37 -31.13 28.70
CA GLU A 482 1.61 -30.87 29.47
C GLU A 482 2.87 -31.18 28.64
N LEU A 483 2.88 -32.32 27.95
CA LEU A 483 3.98 -32.69 27.05
C LEU A 483 4.08 -31.74 25.87
N TYR A 484 2.95 -31.32 25.29
CA TYR A 484 2.93 -30.35 24.21
C TYR A 484 3.42 -28.96 24.68
N ALA A 485 2.97 -28.50 25.84
CA ALA A 485 3.45 -27.25 26.45
C ALA A 485 4.95 -27.29 26.77
N LEU A 486 5.46 -28.44 27.23
CA LEU A 486 6.89 -28.63 27.44
C LEU A 486 7.67 -28.62 26.11
N ALA A 487 7.11 -29.18 25.03
CA ALA A 487 7.74 -29.11 23.71
C ALA A 487 7.81 -27.67 23.20
N ASP A 488 6.72 -26.91 23.36
CA ASP A 488 6.68 -25.49 23.03
C ASP A 488 7.67 -24.66 23.87
N LEU A 489 7.83 -24.98 25.16
CA LEU A 489 8.87 -24.36 26.00
C LEU A 489 10.29 -24.73 25.54
N LEU A 490 10.53 -25.96 25.10
CA LEU A 490 11.83 -26.40 24.59
C LEU A 490 12.18 -25.70 23.27
N GLU A 491 11.20 -25.51 22.37
CA GLU A 491 11.35 -24.71 21.15
C GLU A 491 11.71 -23.26 21.49
N PHE A 492 10.99 -22.64 22.44
CA PHE A 492 11.30 -21.29 22.94
C PHE A 492 12.72 -21.18 23.51
N LYS A 493 13.23 -22.27 24.11
CA LYS A 493 14.60 -22.39 24.62
C LYS A 493 15.66 -22.66 23.55
N ASN A 494 15.29 -22.66 22.27
CA ASN A 494 16.13 -23.08 21.14
C ASN A 494 16.66 -24.52 21.30
N ASN A 495 15.92 -25.38 21.98
CA ASN A 495 16.22 -26.80 22.13
C ASN A 495 15.35 -27.63 21.19
N ASP A 496 15.43 -27.30 19.91
CA ASP A 496 14.55 -27.76 18.84
C ASP A 496 14.59 -29.29 18.68
N ASP A 497 15.77 -29.91 18.84
CA ASP A 497 15.92 -31.37 18.79
C ASP A 497 15.11 -32.08 19.89
N LYS A 498 15.17 -31.57 21.14
CA LYS A 498 14.39 -32.16 22.24
C LYS A 498 12.90 -31.87 22.09
N ALA A 499 12.54 -30.68 21.58
CA ALA A 499 11.15 -30.36 21.27
C ALA A 499 10.58 -31.36 20.25
N MET A 500 11.30 -31.62 19.15
CA MET A 500 10.91 -32.61 18.13
C MET A 500 10.76 -34.02 18.72
N MET A 501 11.72 -34.46 19.55
CA MET A 501 11.63 -35.78 20.22
C MET A 501 10.40 -35.89 21.12
N LEU A 502 10.03 -34.81 21.81
CA LEU A 502 8.87 -34.79 22.69
C LEU A 502 7.56 -34.80 21.88
N LEU A 503 7.50 -34.04 20.80
CA LEU A 503 6.39 -34.05 19.84
C LEU A 503 6.19 -35.42 19.19
N ASP A 504 7.28 -36.10 18.80
CA ASP A 504 7.21 -37.48 18.27
C ASP A 504 6.71 -38.50 19.32
N SER A 505 6.95 -38.23 20.61
CA SER A 505 6.47 -39.10 21.68
C SER A 505 4.96 -38.95 21.93
N LEU A 506 4.40 -37.76 21.69
CA LEU A 506 2.97 -37.49 21.79
C LEU A 506 2.17 -38.34 20.82
N ASP A 507 2.55 -38.34 19.54
CA ASP A 507 1.87 -39.10 18.49
C ASP A 507 1.86 -40.62 18.78
N LYS A 508 2.93 -41.13 19.40
CA LYS A 508 3.08 -42.55 19.75
C LYS A 508 2.30 -42.94 21.00
N THR A 509 2.27 -42.05 22.00
CA THR A 509 1.70 -42.35 23.32
C THR A 509 0.20 -42.04 23.37
N PHE A 510 -0.25 -41.04 22.62
CA PHE A 510 -1.63 -40.57 22.55
C PHE A 510 -2.12 -40.47 21.09
N PRO A 511 -2.24 -41.60 20.38
CA PRO A 511 -2.67 -41.59 18.99
C PRO A 511 -4.10 -41.04 18.83
N ASN A 512 -4.35 -40.28 17.77
CA ASN A 512 -5.64 -39.64 17.46
C ASN A 512 -6.15 -38.67 18.53
N HIS A 513 -5.26 -38.03 19.29
CA HIS A 513 -5.64 -36.95 20.19
C HIS A 513 -6.03 -35.68 19.41
N ALA A 514 -6.83 -34.81 20.02
CA ALA A 514 -7.17 -33.47 19.49
C ALA A 514 -5.97 -32.57 19.17
N LEU A 515 -4.77 -32.93 19.64
CA LEU A 515 -3.55 -32.14 19.45
C LEU A 515 -2.74 -32.62 18.24
N ALA A 516 -3.23 -33.58 17.45
CA ALA A 516 -2.46 -34.19 16.38
C ALA A 516 -2.11 -33.18 15.27
N ASP A 517 -3.04 -32.31 14.89
CA ASP A 517 -2.80 -31.21 13.96
C ASP A 517 -1.88 -30.14 14.56
N ASP A 518 -2.06 -29.78 15.83
CA ASP A 518 -1.17 -28.88 16.57
C ASP A 518 0.28 -29.40 16.60
N VAL A 519 0.47 -30.69 16.86
CA VAL A 519 1.78 -31.36 16.85
C VAL A 519 2.43 -31.26 15.47
N LEU A 520 1.69 -31.58 14.40
CA LEU A 520 2.19 -31.45 13.03
C LEU A 520 2.55 -30.00 12.70
N TYR A 521 1.71 -29.05 13.11
CA TYR A 521 1.92 -27.63 12.85
C TYR A 521 3.17 -27.12 13.58
N LYS A 522 3.34 -27.49 14.86
CA LYS A 522 4.54 -27.16 15.65
C LYS A 522 5.81 -27.77 15.06
N LYS A 523 5.77 -29.03 14.60
CA LYS A 523 6.89 -29.65 13.87
C LYS A 523 7.23 -28.86 12.61
N ALA A 524 6.23 -28.42 11.85
CA ALA A 524 6.42 -27.56 10.68
C ALA A 524 7.12 -26.23 11.05
N GLU A 525 6.70 -25.57 12.13
CA GLU A 525 7.35 -24.34 12.62
C GLU A 525 8.83 -24.55 12.97
N ILE A 526 9.14 -25.64 13.70
CA ILE A 526 10.51 -25.98 14.08
C ILE A 526 11.38 -26.24 12.86
N VAL A 527 10.94 -27.05 11.89
CA VAL A 527 11.76 -27.32 10.70
C VAL A 527 11.88 -26.08 9.78
N LEU A 528 10.87 -25.19 9.76
CA LEU A 528 10.97 -23.89 9.09
C LEU A 528 12.00 -22.95 9.75
N LYS A 529 12.16 -23.00 11.07
CA LYS A 529 13.20 -22.25 11.79
C LYS A 529 14.60 -22.61 11.28
N HIS A 530 14.80 -23.87 10.88
CA HIS A 530 16.05 -24.39 10.29
C HIS A 530 16.08 -24.38 8.75
N ALA A 531 15.18 -23.64 8.10
CA ALA A 531 15.09 -23.54 6.64
C ALA A 531 14.90 -24.88 5.89
N LYS A 532 14.37 -25.90 6.58
CA LYS A 532 14.03 -27.21 5.98
C LYS A 532 12.64 -27.16 5.34
N TYR A 533 12.51 -26.38 4.26
CA TYR A 533 11.22 -26.05 3.65
C TYR A 533 10.43 -27.27 3.13
N VAL A 534 11.12 -28.30 2.62
CA VAL A 534 10.48 -29.51 2.09
C VAL A 534 9.83 -30.32 3.22
N GLU A 535 10.53 -30.47 4.35
CA GLU A 535 9.98 -31.16 5.53
C GLU A 535 8.77 -30.38 6.08
N ALA A 536 8.85 -29.05 6.15
CA ALA A 536 7.74 -28.20 6.55
C ALA A 536 6.50 -28.39 5.68
N ALA A 537 6.68 -28.40 4.36
CA ALA A 537 5.60 -28.62 3.41
C ALA A 537 4.93 -29.99 3.64
N GLY A 538 5.72 -31.03 3.91
CA GLY A 538 5.20 -32.36 4.24
C GLY A 538 4.31 -32.39 5.49
N PHE A 539 4.67 -31.65 6.54
CA PHE A 539 3.83 -31.53 7.73
C PHE A 539 2.53 -30.78 7.44
N TYR A 540 2.56 -29.67 6.68
CA TYR A 540 1.34 -28.97 6.29
C TYR A 540 0.43 -29.82 5.39
N GLU A 541 1.00 -30.58 4.46
CA GLU A 541 0.26 -31.53 3.64
C GLU A 541 -0.41 -32.64 4.47
N ALA A 542 0.26 -33.11 5.53
CA ALA A 542 -0.31 -34.08 6.46
C ALA A 542 -1.54 -33.51 7.19
N ILE A 543 -1.47 -32.27 7.70
CA ILE A 543 -2.62 -31.59 8.32
C ILE A 543 -3.79 -31.50 7.34
N LEU A 544 -3.55 -31.09 6.09
CA LEU A 544 -4.63 -30.97 5.10
C LEU A 544 -5.28 -32.30 4.72
N LYS A 545 -4.52 -33.40 4.81
CA LYS A 545 -4.98 -34.74 4.47
C LYS A 545 -5.72 -35.41 5.62
N GLU A 546 -5.22 -35.28 6.84
CA GLU A 546 -5.66 -36.03 8.01
C GLU A 546 -6.59 -35.19 8.90
N HIS A 547 -6.45 -33.86 8.86
CA HIS A 547 -7.09 -32.88 9.74
C HIS A 547 -7.72 -31.71 8.97
N GLY A 548 -8.15 -31.94 7.72
CA GLY A 548 -8.63 -30.88 6.83
C GLY A 548 -9.90 -30.15 7.29
N SER A 549 -10.61 -30.67 8.30
CA SER A 549 -11.77 -30.04 8.95
C SER A 549 -11.43 -29.22 10.19
N ASP A 550 -10.20 -29.34 10.68
CA ASP A 550 -9.80 -28.85 11.99
C ASP A 550 -9.34 -27.38 11.90
N ILE A 551 -9.16 -26.74 13.05
CA ILE A 551 -9.00 -25.28 13.15
C ILE A 551 -7.74 -24.80 12.41
N LEU A 552 -6.68 -25.61 12.34
CA LEU A 552 -5.41 -25.23 11.71
C LEU A 552 -5.32 -25.52 10.20
N ALA A 553 -6.35 -26.09 9.59
CA ALA A 553 -6.29 -26.50 8.19
C ALA A 553 -6.13 -25.32 7.22
N ASP A 554 -6.76 -24.18 7.50
CA ASP A 554 -6.64 -22.97 6.69
C ASP A 554 -5.27 -22.28 6.87
N ASP A 555 -4.75 -22.22 8.10
CA ASP A 555 -3.39 -21.79 8.41
C ASP A 555 -2.35 -22.63 7.65
N ALA A 556 -2.44 -23.96 7.75
CA ALA A 556 -1.54 -24.88 7.05
C ALA A 556 -1.62 -24.70 5.53
N LEU A 557 -2.82 -24.54 4.98
CA LEU A 557 -3.03 -24.32 3.54
C LEU A 557 -2.37 -23.01 3.08
N PHE A 558 -2.52 -21.94 3.86
CA PHE A 558 -1.91 -20.65 3.55
C PHE A 558 -0.38 -20.72 3.60
N LYS A 559 0.19 -21.36 4.63
CA LYS A 559 1.65 -21.53 4.77
C LYS A 559 2.22 -22.38 3.64
N LEU A 560 1.53 -23.46 3.25
CA LEU A 560 1.93 -24.29 2.12
C LEU A 560 1.90 -23.52 0.78
N ALA A 561 0.89 -22.67 0.58
CA ALA A 561 0.81 -21.79 -0.59
C ALA A 561 1.98 -20.78 -0.62
N ASP A 562 2.30 -20.17 0.52
CA ASP A 562 3.41 -19.22 0.66
C ASP A 562 4.77 -19.88 0.38
N LEU A 563 5.00 -21.10 0.87
CA LEU A 563 6.23 -21.86 0.55
C LEU A 563 6.36 -22.13 -0.95
N ASN A 564 5.25 -22.49 -1.61
CA ASN A 564 5.25 -22.72 -3.06
C ASN A 564 5.51 -21.42 -3.84
N GLU A 565 4.94 -20.29 -3.44
CA GLU A 565 5.15 -19.00 -4.09
C GLU A 565 6.59 -18.50 -3.89
N ASN A 566 7.05 -18.48 -2.65
CA ASN A 566 8.24 -17.72 -2.25
C ASN A 566 9.52 -18.56 -2.22
N GLN A 567 9.44 -19.82 -1.79
CA GLN A 567 10.63 -20.68 -1.64
C GLN A 567 10.81 -21.59 -2.86
N PHE A 568 9.79 -22.38 -3.22
CA PHE A 568 9.88 -23.33 -4.32
C PHE A 568 9.71 -22.69 -5.71
N LYS A 569 9.22 -21.45 -5.77
CA LYS A 569 8.88 -20.73 -7.01
C LYS A 569 7.92 -21.51 -7.92
N ASN A 570 7.10 -22.38 -7.32
CA ASN A 570 6.06 -23.15 -7.99
C ASN A 570 4.76 -22.33 -7.99
N LEU A 571 4.70 -21.35 -8.90
CA LEU A 571 3.61 -20.38 -8.96
C LEU A 571 2.26 -21.02 -9.29
N ASP A 572 2.25 -22.07 -10.11
CA ASP A 572 1.03 -22.81 -10.46
C ASP A 572 0.43 -23.50 -9.24
N LYS A 573 1.28 -24.17 -8.44
CA LYS A 573 0.82 -24.83 -7.22
C LYS A 573 0.38 -23.81 -6.16
N ALA A 574 1.13 -22.71 -5.99
CA ALA A 574 0.74 -21.64 -5.09
C ALA A 574 -0.64 -21.06 -5.44
N LYS A 575 -0.89 -20.83 -6.73
CA LYS A 575 -2.17 -20.34 -7.23
C LYS A 575 -3.32 -21.32 -6.92
N GLU A 576 -3.10 -22.62 -7.14
CA GLU A 576 -4.08 -23.66 -6.79
C GLU A 576 -4.39 -23.66 -5.29
N LEU A 577 -3.39 -23.60 -4.43
CA LEU A 577 -3.56 -23.63 -2.98
C LEU A 577 -4.27 -22.37 -2.45
N TYR A 578 -3.93 -21.18 -2.95
CA TYR A 578 -4.66 -19.96 -2.62
C TYR A 578 -6.12 -20.01 -3.06
N GLN A 579 -6.40 -20.58 -4.24
CA GLN A 579 -7.78 -20.78 -4.69
C GLN A 579 -8.53 -21.74 -3.75
N GLN A 580 -7.91 -22.88 -3.40
CA GLN A 580 -8.51 -23.83 -2.48
C GLN A 580 -8.84 -23.20 -1.13
N LEU A 581 -7.99 -22.30 -0.62
CA LEU A 581 -8.25 -21.57 0.62
C LEU A 581 -9.53 -20.73 0.52
N LEU A 582 -9.70 -20.01 -0.58
CA LEU A 582 -10.87 -19.16 -0.81
C LEU A 582 -12.18 -19.96 -0.98
N GLU A 583 -12.08 -21.19 -1.49
CA GLU A 583 -13.23 -22.07 -1.73
C GLU A 583 -13.63 -22.86 -0.47
N LYS A 584 -12.66 -23.43 0.23
CA LYS A 584 -12.90 -24.35 1.36
C LYS A 584 -12.97 -23.64 2.72
N TYR A 585 -12.25 -22.52 2.88
CA TYR A 585 -12.15 -21.81 4.15
C TYR A 585 -12.53 -20.32 4.01
N PRO A 586 -13.79 -20.01 3.63
CA PRO A 586 -14.24 -18.64 3.40
C PRO A 586 -14.25 -17.77 4.67
N ALA A 587 -14.15 -18.39 5.85
CA ALA A 587 -14.06 -17.73 7.15
C ALA A 587 -12.60 -17.51 7.63
N SER A 588 -11.61 -17.98 6.86
CA SER A 588 -10.20 -17.86 7.25
C SER A 588 -9.76 -16.41 7.37
N LEU A 589 -8.87 -16.14 8.34
CA LEU A 589 -8.23 -14.83 8.49
C LEU A 589 -7.37 -14.45 7.27
N TYR A 590 -6.94 -15.45 6.47
CA TYR A 590 -6.08 -15.23 5.31
C TYR A 590 -6.84 -14.97 4.00
N VAL A 591 -8.18 -14.99 3.98
CA VAL A 591 -8.97 -14.84 2.73
C VAL A 591 -8.62 -13.57 1.95
N VAL A 592 -8.42 -12.45 2.64
CA VAL A 592 -8.11 -11.17 1.98
C VAL A 592 -6.73 -11.22 1.31
N GLU A 593 -5.73 -11.71 2.02
CA GLU A 593 -4.35 -11.80 1.52
C GLU A 593 -4.21 -12.87 0.43
N ALA A 594 -4.82 -14.06 0.62
CA ALA A 594 -4.87 -15.12 -0.37
C ALA A 594 -5.52 -14.63 -1.68
N ARG A 595 -6.60 -13.84 -1.61
CA ARG A 595 -7.24 -13.26 -2.79
C ARG A 595 -6.32 -12.28 -3.52
N LYS A 596 -5.59 -11.45 -2.79
CA LYS A 596 -4.63 -10.49 -3.38
C LYS A 596 -3.51 -11.24 -4.10
N ARG A 597 -2.90 -12.24 -3.44
CA ARG A 597 -1.83 -13.08 -4.02
C ARG A 597 -2.32 -13.89 -5.21
N PHE A 598 -3.50 -14.51 -5.12
CA PHE A 598 -4.12 -15.24 -6.23
C PHE A 598 -4.34 -14.36 -7.48
N ARG A 599 -4.85 -13.13 -7.31
CA ARG A 599 -5.03 -12.18 -8.42
C ARG A 599 -3.71 -11.78 -9.05
N LYS A 600 -2.69 -11.52 -8.22
CA LYS A 600 -1.33 -11.21 -8.67
C LYS A 600 -0.76 -12.35 -9.53
N LEU A 601 -0.87 -13.60 -9.04
CA LEU A 601 -0.41 -14.79 -9.78
C LEU A 601 -1.23 -15.07 -11.05
N ARG A 602 -2.47 -14.57 -11.14
CA ARG A 602 -3.30 -14.66 -12.35
C ARG A 602 -2.96 -13.60 -13.41
N GLY A 603 -2.27 -12.53 -13.04
CA GLY A 603 -1.95 -11.40 -13.92
C GLY A 603 -3.05 -10.33 -14.01
N ASP A 604 -3.93 -10.26 -13.01
CA ASP A 604 -4.95 -9.20 -12.95
C ASP A 604 -4.32 -7.88 -12.49
N SER A 605 -4.73 -6.76 -13.10
CA SER A 605 -4.39 -5.41 -12.62
C SER A 605 -4.98 -5.19 -11.21
N ILE A 606 -4.11 -5.02 -10.22
CA ILE A 606 -4.53 -4.77 -8.83
C ILE A 606 -4.87 -3.27 -8.72
N ASN A 607 -6.16 -2.94 -8.73
CA ASN A 607 -6.66 -1.61 -8.37
C ASN A 607 -6.66 -1.38 -6.86
#